data_AF-A0A7Y5L0T0-F1
#
_entry.id   AF-A0A7Y5L0T0-F1
#
_cell.length_a   1.000
_cell.length_b   1.000
_cell.length_c   1.000
_cell.angle_alpha   90.00
_cell.angle_beta   90.00
_cell.angle_gamma   90.00
#
_symmetry.space_group_name_H-M   'P 1'
#
loop_
_entity.id
_entity.type
_entity.pdbx_description
1 polymer ?
#
loop_
_entity_poly.entity_id
_entity_poly.type
_entity_poly.pdbx_seq_one_letter_code
_entity_poly.pdbx_strand_id
1 'polypeptide(L)'
;MTTDGIKGLLIETHNWGKTVAFWKALGYELEFETDHHSGQLRHPSGGPFLFVAERPEGSALQIQPMLSVSDAATFEPPASGAVVRPFEAQHWNMLELLLADPDGRPFSIQAPLPAGAAATQGGNHHE
;
A
#
# COMPACT_ATOMS: atom_id res chain seq x y z
N MET A 1 13.57 -14.91 3.09
CA MET A 1 13.23 -14.47 4.47
C MET A 1 11.72 -14.28 4.59
N THR A 2 11.15 -14.36 5.80
CA THR A 2 9.75 -13.96 6.06
C THR A 2 9.63 -12.44 6.13
N THR A 3 8.42 -11.90 6.09
CA THR A 3 8.16 -10.45 6.19
C THR A 3 8.38 -9.92 7.61
N ASP A 4 8.50 -8.60 7.78
CA ASP A 4 8.57 -7.94 9.09
C ASP A 4 7.17 -7.64 9.69
N GLY A 5 6.12 -8.23 9.11
CA GLY A 5 4.73 -8.00 9.48
C GLY A 5 4.03 -6.90 8.66
N ILE A 6 2.81 -6.55 9.10
CA ILE A 6 1.97 -5.55 8.44
C ILE A 6 2.45 -4.16 8.84
N LYS A 7 2.95 -3.40 7.87
CA LYS A 7 3.40 -2.01 8.06
C LYS A 7 2.25 -1.01 7.93
N GLY A 8 1.30 -1.31 7.03
CA GLY A 8 0.15 -0.45 6.78
C GLY A 8 -0.98 -1.17 6.04
N LEU A 9 -2.09 -0.48 5.86
CA LEU A 9 -3.23 -0.90 5.06
C LEU A 9 -3.51 0.16 3.98
N LEU A 10 -3.66 -0.25 2.72
CA LEU A 10 -4.38 0.54 1.73
C LEU A 10 -5.87 0.41 2.03
N ILE A 11 -6.56 1.53 2.07
CA ILE A 11 -8.02 1.60 2.19
C ILE A 11 -8.53 2.47 1.06
N GLU A 12 -9.23 1.87 0.11
CA GLU A 12 -9.88 2.64 -0.94
C GLU A 12 -11.23 3.20 -0.47
N THR A 13 -11.59 4.35 -0.99
CA THR A 13 -12.87 5.01 -0.71
C THR A 13 -13.41 5.71 -1.96
N HIS A 14 -14.71 6.00 -1.99
CA HIS A 14 -15.29 6.93 -2.96
C HIS A 14 -15.40 8.36 -2.43
N ASN A 15 -15.04 8.59 -1.16
CA ASN A 15 -15.10 9.92 -0.56
C ASN A 15 -14.01 10.11 0.50
N TRP A 16 -12.91 10.69 0.08
CA TRP A 16 -11.74 11.06 0.87
C TRP A 16 -12.12 11.85 2.12
N GLY A 17 -12.84 12.96 1.96
CA GLY A 17 -13.18 13.85 3.07
C GLY A 17 -13.98 13.14 4.17
N LYS A 18 -15.00 12.35 3.80
CA LYS A 18 -15.79 11.57 4.76
C LYS A 18 -14.97 10.46 5.42
N THR A 19 -14.12 9.77 4.67
CA THR A 19 -13.29 8.68 5.21
C THR A 19 -12.22 9.21 6.17
N VAL A 20 -11.55 10.31 5.83
CA VAL A 20 -10.58 10.96 6.74
C VAL A 20 -11.28 11.45 8.01
N ALA A 21 -12.46 12.07 7.89
CA ALA A 21 -13.23 12.49 9.06
C ALA A 21 -13.63 11.31 9.96
N PHE A 22 -14.04 10.19 9.36
CA PHE A 22 -14.34 8.95 10.08
C PHE A 22 -13.13 8.43 10.87
N TRP A 23 -11.96 8.30 10.25
CA TRP A 23 -10.75 7.82 10.92
C TRP A 23 -10.25 8.79 11.99
N LYS A 24 -10.35 10.11 11.75
CA LYS A 24 -10.05 11.12 12.78
C LYS A 24 -10.96 11.00 14.00
N ALA A 25 -12.25 10.73 13.81
CA ALA A 25 -13.17 10.49 14.91
C ALA A 25 -12.83 9.23 15.72
N LEU A 26 -12.11 8.27 15.14
CA LEU A 26 -11.58 7.08 15.80
C LEU A 26 -10.19 7.31 16.44
N GLY A 27 -9.66 8.53 16.42
CA GLY A 27 -8.38 8.88 17.05
C GLY A 27 -7.16 8.79 16.14
N TYR A 28 -7.34 8.59 14.83
CA TYR A 28 -6.23 8.70 13.88
C TYR A 28 -5.92 10.17 13.55
N GLU A 29 -4.66 10.43 13.23
CA GLU A 29 -4.17 11.73 12.79
C GLU A 29 -3.71 11.62 11.33
N LEU A 30 -4.01 12.66 10.55
CA LEU A 30 -3.51 12.77 9.17
C LEU A 30 -2.04 13.19 9.24
N GLU A 31 -1.14 12.32 8.77
CA GLU A 31 0.30 12.56 8.77
C GLU A 31 0.72 13.36 7.52
N PHE A 32 0.17 12.97 6.37
CA PHE A 32 0.30 13.74 5.13
C PHE A 32 -0.86 13.44 4.18
N GLU A 33 -1.11 14.36 3.25
CA GLU A 33 -1.99 14.18 2.10
C GLU A 33 -1.22 14.41 0.81
N THR A 34 -1.67 13.76 -0.26
CA THR A 34 -1.23 14.01 -1.63
C THR A 34 -2.23 14.95 -2.31
N ASP A 35 -1.85 15.47 -3.46
CA ASP A 35 -2.69 16.28 -4.35
C ASP A 35 -3.77 15.48 -5.11
N HIS A 36 -3.96 14.19 -4.78
CA HIS A 36 -4.86 13.26 -5.48
C HIS A 36 -5.90 12.61 -4.56
N HIS A 37 -6.39 13.32 -3.54
CA HIS A 37 -7.36 12.80 -2.57
C HIS A 37 -6.93 11.46 -1.94
N SER A 38 -5.63 11.36 -1.62
CA SER A 38 -5.06 10.23 -0.90
C SER A 38 -4.07 10.72 0.15
N GLY A 39 -3.74 9.86 1.11
CA GLY A 39 -2.82 10.24 2.18
C GLY A 39 -2.73 9.22 3.30
N GLN A 40 -1.80 9.45 4.21
CA GLN A 40 -1.50 8.54 5.30
C GLN A 40 -2.04 9.07 6.61
N LEU A 41 -2.69 8.18 7.36
CA LEU A 41 -3.09 8.42 8.74
C LEU A 41 -2.37 7.46 9.69
N ARG A 42 -2.14 7.92 10.92
CA ARG A 42 -1.59 7.10 12.01
C ARG A 42 -2.37 7.28 13.29
N HIS A 43 -2.50 6.21 14.05
CA HIS A 43 -2.97 6.29 15.42
C HIS A 43 -1.80 6.62 16.35
N PRO A 44 -1.88 7.62 17.24
CA PRO A 44 -0.78 8.00 18.13
C PRO A 44 -0.29 6.87 19.05
N SER A 45 -1.14 5.90 19.37
CA SER A 45 -0.76 4.71 20.15
C SER A 45 0.03 3.65 19.36
N GLY A 46 0.32 3.90 18.07
CA GLY A 46 1.06 2.98 17.20
C GLY A 46 0.16 2.04 16.40
N GLY A 47 0.78 1.01 15.80
CA GLY A 47 0.13 0.08 14.88
C GLY A 47 0.42 0.40 13.40
N PRO A 48 -0.19 -0.38 12.47
CA PRO A 48 -0.06 -0.11 11.04
C PRO A 48 -0.59 1.27 10.67
N PHE A 49 0.05 1.94 9.71
CA PHE A 49 -0.51 3.17 9.15
C PHE A 49 -1.71 2.83 8.24
N LEU A 50 -2.59 3.81 8.00
CA LEU A 50 -3.65 3.71 7.00
C LEU A 50 -3.27 4.62 5.83
N PHE A 51 -3.11 4.07 4.64
CA PHE A 51 -3.05 4.86 3.42
C PHE A 51 -4.42 4.83 2.78
N VAL A 52 -5.12 5.96 2.81
CA VAL A 52 -6.46 6.08 2.22
C VAL A 52 -6.31 6.67 0.81
N ALA A 53 -7.00 6.09 -0.17
CA ALA A 53 -7.00 6.60 -1.54
C ALA A 53 -8.42 6.65 -2.12
N GLU A 54 -8.81 7.80 -2.66
CA GLU A 54 -10.08 7.92 -3.35
C GLU A 54 -10.03 7.25 -4.73
N ARG A 55 -11.08 6.49 -5.07
CA ARG A 55 -11.29 5.83 -6.35
C ARG A 55 -12.58 6.32 -6.98
N PRO A 56 -12.66 6.38 -8.33
CA PRO A 56 -13.87 6.79 -9.03
C PRO A 56 -15.09 6.00 -8.58
N GLU A 57 -16.24 6.67 -8.51
CA GLU A 57 -17.53 6.06 -8.21
C GLU A 57 -17.79 4.84 -9.11
N GLY A 58 -18.29 3.75 -8.54
CA GLY A 58 -18.58 2.51 -9.26
C GLY A 58 -17.39 1.54 -9.37
N SER A 59 -16.18 1.96 -8.97
CA SER A 59 -15.05 1.03 -8.79
C SER A 59 -15.28 0.12 -7.59
N ALA A 60 -14.90 -1.16 -7.67
CA ALA A 60 -14.90 -2.01 -6.48
C ALA A 60 -13.81 -1.54 -5.52
N LEU A 61 -14.19 -1.15 -4.30
CA LEU A 61 -13.26 -0.74 -3.26
C LEU A 61 -12.55 -1.93 -2.62
N GLN A 62 -11.29 -1.73 -2.29
CA GLN A 62 -10.45 -2.74 -1.66
C GLN A 62 -9.82 -2.26 -0.35
N ILE A 63 -9.54 -3.23 0.52
CA ILE A 63 -8.59 -3.08 1.62
C ILE A 63 -7.45 -4.05 1.34
N GLN A 64 -6.23 -3.54 1.31
CA GLN A 64 -5.05 -4.34 0.97
C GLN A 64 -3.96 -4.15 2.04
N PRO A 65 -3.55 -5.22 2.74
CA PRO A 65 -2.43 -5.15 3.66
C PRO A 65 -1.10 -4.91 2.94
N MET A 66 -0.28 -4.04 3.51
CA MET A 66 1.09 -3.76 3.08
C MET A 66 2.06 -4.37 4.08
N LEU A 67 2.90 -5.30 3.62
CA LEU A 67 3.92 -5.97 4.41
C LEU A 67 5.30 -5.53 3.93
N SER A 68 6.26 -5.43 4.86
CA SER A 68 7.65 -5.11 4.50
C SER A 68 8.55 -6.33 4.46
N VAL A 69 9.55 -6.26 3.58
CA VAL A 69 10.71 -7.14 3.56
C VAL A 69 11.96 -6.27 3.48
N SER A 70 13.08 -6.78 4.02
CA SER A 70 14.36 -6.07 4.03
C SER A 70 15.02 -5.97 2.65
N ASP A 71 14.85 -6.99 1.81
CA ASP A 71 15.44 -7.07 0.47
C ASP A 71 14.56 -7.91 -0.48
N ALA A 72 14.13 -7.30 -1.59
CA ALA A 72 13.34 -7.96 -2.63
C ALA A 72 14.06 -9.16 -3.27
N ALA A 73 15.39 -9.12 -3.39
CA ALA A 73 16.16 -10.18 -4.04
C ALA A 73 16.22 -11.48 -3.22
N THR A 74 15.92 -11.41 -1.93
CA THR A 74 15.95 -12.56 -1.00
C THR A 74 14.55 -13.00 -0.54
N PHE A 75 13.51 -12.35 -1.04
CA PHE A 75 12.13 -12.71 -0.75
C PHE A 75 11.66 -13.81 -1.69
N GLU A 76 11.20 -14.91 -1.11
CA GLU A 76 10.59 -16.02 -1.83
C GLU A 76 9.08 -16.01 -1.52
N PRO A 77 8.21 -15.78 -2.53
CA PRO A 77 6.77 -15.84 -2.33
C PRO A 77 6.34 -17.23 -1.83
N PRO A 78 5.37 -17.31 -0.90
CA PRO A 78 4.89 -18.59 -0.41
C PRO A 78 4.19 -19.38 -1.52
N ALA A 79 4.48 -20.68 -1.63
CA ALA A 79 3.88 -21.56 -2.64
C ALA A 79 2.36 -21.70 -2.54
N SER A 80 1.78 -21.38 -1.38
CA SER A 80 0.33 -21.35 -1.15
C SER A 80 -0.36 -20.08 -1.68
N GLY A 81 0.42 -19.07 -2.11
CA GLY A 81 -0.10 -17.83 -2.69
C GLY A 81 0.21 -17.74 -4.18
N ALA A 82 -0.38 -16.75 -4.84
CA ALA A 82 -0.13 -16.46 -6.25
C ALA A 82 0.54 -15.09 -6.39
N VAL A 83 1.66 -15.05 -7.11
CA VAL A 83 2.27 -13.77 -7.52
C VAL A 83 1.42 -13.18 -8.63
N VAL A 84 0.75 -12.07 -8.34
CA VAL A 84 -0.09 -11.32 -9.29
C VAL A 84 0.78 -10.40 -10.14
N ARG A 85 1.76 -9.74 -9.52
CA ARG A 85 2.75 -8.88 -10.19
C ARG A 85 4.10 -9.02 -9.46
N PRO A 86 5.22 -9.27 -10.17
CA PRO A 86 6.54 -9.35 -9.54
C PRO A 86 6.97 -8.00 -8.96
N PHE A 87 8.09 -7.98 -8.24
CA PHE A 87 8.66 -6.72 -7.72
C PHE A 87 8.95 -5.74 -8.86
N GLU A 88 8.33 -4.56 -8.77
CA GLU A 88 8.56 -3.44 -9.69
C GLU A 88 8.70 -2.14 -8.90
N ALA A 89 9.54 -1.22 -9.39
CA ALA A 89 9.72 0.09 -8.78
C ALA A 89 8.45 0.93 -8.88
N GLN A 90 8.09 1.56 -7.76
CA GLN A 90 6.91 2.39 -7.63
C GLN A 90 7.27 3.85 -7.45
N HIS A 91 6.33 4.74 -7.75
CA HIS A 91 6.54 6.20 -7.66
C HIS A 91 6.75 6.70 -6.23
N TRP A 92 6.46 5.89 -5.21
CA TRP A 92 6.74 6.16 -3.80
C TRP A 92 8.09 5.58 -3.32
N ASN A 93 9.05 5.41 -4.24
CA ASN A 93 10.43 5.01 -3.94
C ASN A 93 10.61 3.65 -3.22
N MET A 94 9.73 2.69 -3.52
CA MET A 94 9.82 1.31 -3.05
C MET A 94 9.75 0.34 -4.23
N LEU A 95 10.27 -0.88 -4.06
CA LEU A 95 9.86 -2.02 -4.89
C LEU A 95 8.59 -2.61 -4.30
N GLU A 96 7.63 -2.97 -5.17
CA GLU A 96 6.39 -3.62 -4.75
C GLU A 96 6.13 -4.88 -5.58
N LEU A 97 5.82 -5.97 -4.88
CA LEU A 97 5.23 -7.20 -5.41
C LEU A 97 3.76 -7.27 -4.98
N LEU A 98 2.88 -7.64 -5.91
CA LEU A 98 1.49 -7.96 -5.59
C LEU A 98 1.32 -9.47 -5.44
N LEU A 99 0.85 -9.87 -4.27
CA LEU A 99 0.60 -11.27 -3.91
C LEU A 99 -0.89 -11.46 -3.63
N ALA A 100 -1.43 -12.62 -4.00
CA ALA A 100 -2.76 -13.05 -3.59
C ALA A 100 -2.66 -14.25 -2.65
N ASP A 101 -3.47 -14.25 -1.60
CA ASP A 101 -3.63 -15.40 -0.71
C ASP A 101 -4.44 -16.54 -1.40
N PRO A 102 -4.63 -17.71 -0.75
CA PRO A 102 -5.38 -18.82 -1.34
C PRO A 102 -6.82 -18.47 -1.79
N ASP A 103 -7.40 -17.41 -1.23
CA ASP A 103 -8.77 -16.96 -1.54
C ASP A 103 -8.77 -15.76 -2.50
N GLY A 104 -7.61 -15.36 -3.05
CA GLY A 104 -7.49 -14.25 -3.97
C GLY A 104 -7.44 -12.87 -3.33
N ARG A 105 -7.29 -12.75 -2.00
CA ARG A 105 -7.19 -11.45 -1.32
C ARG A 105 -5.83 -10.82 -1.64
N PRO A 106 -5.76 -9.54 -2.03
CA PRO A 106 -4.51 -8.90 -2.42
C PRO A 106 -3.67 -8.50 -1.21
N PHE A 107 -2.36 -8.59 -1.37
CA PHE A 107 -1.31 -8.15 -0.44
C PHE A 107 -0.23 -7.39 -1.22
N SER A 108 0.25 -6.30 -0.67
CA SER A 108 1.41 -5.55 -1.18
C SER A 108 2.63 -5.95 -0.36
N ILE A 109 3.65 -6.52 -1.00
CA ILE A 109 4.94 -6.79 -0.38
C ILE A 109 5.91 -5.72 -0.83
N GLN A 110 6.45 -4.95 0.12
CA GLN A 110 7.29 -3.79 -0.17
C GLN A 110 8.72 -3.97 0.32
N ALA A 111 9.68 -3.61 -0.52
CA ALA A 111 11.11 -3.60 -0.21
C ALA A 111 11.71 -2.23 -0.53
N PRO A 112 12.78 -1.80 0.17
CA PRO A 112 13.51 -0.60 -0.22
C PRO A 112 14.10 -0.75 -1.63
N LEU A 113 14.22 0.37 -2.37
CA LEU A 113 14.98 0.38 -3.61
C LEU A 113 16.46 0.04 -3.33
N PRO A 114 17.14 -0.69 -4.24
CA PRO A 114 18.59 -0.87 -4.17
C PRO A 114 19.30 0.49 -4.14
N ALA A 115 20.38 0.60 -3.38
CA ALA A 115 21.15 1.83 -3.30
C ALA A 115 21.57 2.31 -4.71
N GLY A 116 21.15 3.53 -5.08
CA GLY A 116 21.45 4.12 -6.39
C GLY A 116 20.40 3.89 -7.49
N ALA A 117 19.34 3.14 -7.24
CA ALA A 117 18.21 3.02 -8.16
C ALA A 117 17.23 4.19 -7.95
N ALA A 118 17.05 5.04 -8.96
CA ALA A 118 15.94 6.00 -8.96
C ALA A 118 14.62 5.27 -9.22
N ALA A 119 13.55 5.69 -8.53
CA ALA A 119 12.20 5.27 -8.89
C ALA A 119 11.95 5.63 -10.36
N THR A 120 11.38 4.70 -11.13
CA THR A 120 10.81 5.06 -12.43
C THR A 120 9.77 6.14 -12.17
N GLN A 121 9.93 7.32 -12.77
CA GLN A 121 8.83 8.28 -12.87
C GLN A 121 7.73 7.56 -13.66
N GLY A 122 6.75 7.02 -12.94
CA GLY A 122 5.59 6.40 -13.54
C GLY A 122 4.93 7.43 -14.42
N GLY A 123 4.92 7.17 -15.73
CA GLY A 123 4.29 8.04 -16.71
C GLY A 123 2.80 8.19 -16.40
N ASN A 124 2.25 9.32 -16.88
CA ASN A 124 0.83 9.60 -16.95
C ASN A 124 0.02 8.34 -17.30
N HIS A 125 -0.64 7.74 -16.32
CA HIS A 125 -1.78 6.88 -16.59
C HIS A 125 -3.02 7.80 -16.70
N HIS A 126 -3.21 8.30 -17.92
CA HIS A 126 -4.56 8.52 -18.44
C HIS A 126 -5.24 7.15 -18.52
N GLU A 127 -6.33 6.97 -17.76
CA GLU A 127 -7.67 6.49 -18.16
C GLU A 127 -8.46 6.06 -16.93
#